data_AF-A0AAW7XZY0-F1
#
_entry.id   AF-A0AAW7XZY0-F1
#
_cell.length_a   1.000
_cell.length_b   1.000
_cell.length_c   1.000
_cell.angle_alpha   90.00
_cell.angle_beta   90.00
_cell.angle_gamma   90.00
#
_symmetry.space_group_name_H-M   'P 1'
#
loop_
_entity.id
_entity.type
_entity.pdbx_description
1 polymer ?
#
loop_
_entity_poly.entity_id
_entity_poly.type
_entity_poly.pdbx_seq_one_letter_code
_entity_poly.pdbx_strand_id
1 'polypeptide(L)'
;MLVKLSNKTGQISKRKLAPIYLLGCMGLFALTANVQAADDQVDNAQVASGQVAKAQTITLSELQQQLAEHHLVRGDFTQTRTMEMFSQPLVSQGQFLLTQQQGLLWQQTAPFPVKLTLTADKLSQQFGDQPAQVMSASDNPMVFYFSHVFLSLFKGDTSQLMEQFDLTLSEQGNGWQLVLVPTSAPLNAVFRDITINGDQHINQLRLNEVRGDNTLIDFSHQRTTPAALSAEEQRAFQL
;
A
#
# COMPACT_ATOMS: atom_id res chain seq x y z
N MET A 1 3.88 -26.29 -16.62
CA MET A 1 4.49 -27.44 -15.89
C MET A 1 3.62 -27.70 -14.67
N LEU A 2 2.85 -28.80 -14.67
CA LEU A 2 1.88 -29.16 -13.64
C LEU A 2 2.58 -29.97 -12.54
N VAL A 3 2.60 -29.47 -11.31
CA VAL A 3 3.03 -30.26 -10.15
C VAL A 3 1.84 -31.09 -9.66
N LYS A 4 1.91 -32.42 -9.80
CA LYS A 4 0.95 -33.37 -9.19
C LYS A 4 1.32 -33.56 -7.72
N LEU A 5 0.47 -33.11 -6.81
CA LEU A 5 0.52 -33.50 -5.40
C LEU A 5 -0.38 -34.72 -5.20
N SER A 6 0.24 -35.88 -4.99
CA SER A 6 -0.45 -37.10 -4.55
C SER A 6 -0.49 -37.10 -3.03
N ASN A 7 -1.67 -37.20 -2.43
CA ASN A 7 -1.79 -37.56 -1.02
C ASN A 7 -2.85 -38.67 -0.85
N LYS A 8 -2.45 -39.72 -0.14
CA LYS A 8 -3.30 -40.86 0.23
C LYS A 8 -4.38 -40.36 1.19
N THR A 9 -5.63 -40.32 0.75
CA THR A 9 -6.87 -40.72 1.45
C THR A 9 -8.04 -40.29 0.56
N GLY A 10 -8.86 -41.24 0.11
CA GLY A 10 -9.90 -41.04 -0.89
C GLY A 10 -11.12 -40.26 -0.40
N GLN A 11 -11.04 -38.94 -0.44
CA GLN A 11 -12.23 -38.08 -0.41
C GLN A 11 -12.02 -36.88 -1.34
N ILE A 12 -12.57 -36.99 -2.55
CA ILE A 12 -12.61 -35.89 -3.52
C ILE A 12 -13.68 -34.90 -3.04
N SER A 13 -13.32 -34.03 -2.10
CA SER A 13 -14.07 -32.80 -1.89
C SER A 13 -13.74 -31.89 -3.08
N LYS A 14 -14.71 -31.66 -3.98
CA LYS A 14 -14.62 -30.63 -5.01
C LYS A 14 -14.66 -29.24 -4.35
N ARG A 15 -13.62 -28.89 -3.60
CA ARG A 15 -13.34 -27.49 -3.27
C ARG A 15 -12.80 -26.87 -4.54
N LYS A 16 -13.59 -26.01 -5.17
CA LYS A 16 -13.07 -25.07 -6.17
C LYS A 16 -11.95 -24.30 -5.46
N LEU A 17 -10.70 -24.56 -5.83
CA LEU A 17 -9.59 -23.70 -5.47
C LEU A 17 -9.92 -22.34 -6.11
N ALA A 18 -10.27 -21.36 -5.28
CA ALA A 18 -10.32 -19.97 -5.72
C ALA A 18 -8.92 -19.60 -6.25
N PRO A 19 -8.83 -18.83 -7.34
CA PRO A 19 -7.54 -18.31 -7.77
C PRO A 19 -6.95 -17.54 -6.59
N ILE A 20 -5.77 -17.96 -6.16
CA ILE A 20 -5.01 -17.29 -5.11
C ILE A 20 -4.71 -15.88 -5.67
N TYR A 21 -5.36 -14.85 -5.13
CA TYR A 21 -5.17 -13.45 -5.49
C TYR A 21 -3.80 -12.99 -4.98
N LEU A 22 -2.77 -13.43 -5.68
CA LEU A 22 -1.38 -13.35 -5.30
C LEU A 22 -0.76 -12.10 -5.91
N LEU A 23 -1.26 -10.89 -5.59
CA LEU A 23 -0.58 -9.65 -6.00
C LEU A 23 -0.83 -8.48 -5.06
N GLY A 24 0.22 -8.16 -4.30
CA GLY A 24 0.49 -6.83 -3.77
C GLY A 24 -0.52 -6.26 -2.80
N CYS A 25 -0.11 -5.25 -2.05
CA CYS A 25 -0.94 -4.65 -1.01
C CYS A 25 -2.32 -4.17 -1.50
N MET A 26 -2.53 -3.96 -2.80
CA MET A 26 -3.83 -3.54 -3.33
C MET A 26 -4.74 -4.70 -3.77
N GLY A 27 -4.22 -5.90 -4.03
CA GLY A 27 -5.02 -7.07 -4.44
C GLY A 27 -5.42 -8.01 -3.30
N LEU A 28 -4.89 -7.81 -2.10
CA LEU A 28 -4.97 -8.82 -1.03
C LEU A 28 -6.12 -8.64 -0.01
N PHE A 29 -6.96 -7.61 -0.13
CA PHE A 29 -7.96 -7.31 0.90
C PHE A 29 -9.28 -8.09 0.82
N ALA A 30 -9.42 -9.00 -0.14
CA ALA A 30 -10.66 -9.74 -0.34
C ALA A 30 -10.56 -11.18 0.18
N LEU A 31 -10.25 -11.42 1.46
CA LEU A 31 -10.64 -12.67 2.14
C LEU A 31 -10.55 -12.59 3.67
N THR A 32 -11.74 -12.66 4.29
CA THR A 32 -12.02 -13.08 5.67
C THR A 32 -11.63 -12.14 6.82
N ALA A 33 -12.62 -11.38 7.28
CA ALA A 33 -12.68 -10.93 8.67
C ALA A 33 -14.11 -11.10 9.21
N ASN A 34 -14.40 -12.30 9.72
CA ASN A 34 -15.35 -12.42 10.83
C ASN A 34 -14.50 -12.34 12.09
N VAL A 35 -14.50 -11.19 12.78
CA VAL A 35 -13.84 -11.05 14.08
C VAL A 35 -14.84 -10.43 15.05
N GLN A 36 -15.18 -11.21 16.06
CA GLN A 36 -15.87 -10.77 17.26
C GLN A 36 -14.84 -10.06 18.15
N ALA A 37 -15.14 -8.83 18.56
CA ALA A 37 -14.29 -8.01 19.41
C ALA A 37 -14.14 -8.62 20.81
N ALA A 38 -12.91 -8.63 21.32
CA ALA A 38 -12.59 -8.76 22.74
C ALA A 38 -11.93 -7.44 23.17
N ASP A 39 -12.49 -6.86 24.21
CA ASP A 39 -12.09 -5.60 24.83
C ASP A 39 -11.01 -5.89 25.86
N ASP A 40 -9.94 -5.09 25.91
CA ASP A 40 -9.10 -4.95 27.10
C ASP A 40 -8.30 -3.64 27.04
N GLN A 41 -8.59 -2.77 28.00
CA GLN A 41 -7.81 -1.60 28.38
C GLN A 41 -6.58 -2.04 29.20
N VAL A 42 -5.52 -1.22 29.27
CA VAL A 42 -5.03 -0.61 30.53
C VAL A 42 -3.66 0.09 30.35
N ASP A 43 -3.67 1.29 30.93
CA ASP A 43 -2.66 2.14 31.56
C ASP A 43 -1.59 2.97 30.85
N ASN A 44 -1.61 4.22 31.33
CA ASN A 44 -0.86 5.40 31.03
C ASN A 44 0.35 5.50 32.00
N ALA A 45 1.53 5.85 31.50
CA ALA A 45 2.64 6.26 32.34
C ALA A 45 3.41 7.43 31.69
N GLN A 46 3.33 8.58 32.35
CA GLN A 46 4.12 9.78 32.09
C GLN A 46 5.59 9.56 32.49
N VAL A 47 6.54 10.08 31.70
CA VAL A 47 7.88 10.44 32.20
C VAL A 47 8.43 11.72 31.54
N ALA A 48 8.62 12.70 32.42
CA ALA A 48 9.73 13.64 32.57
C ALA A 48 10.27 14.44 31.37
N SER A 49 10.15 15.76 31.54
CA SER A 49 10.72 16.85 30.76
C SER A 49 12.26 16.86 30.79
N GLY A 50 12.87 16.69 29.62
CA GLY A 50 14.25 17.09 29.33
C GLY A 50 14.22 18.09 28.18
N GLN A 51 14.72 19.31 28.39
CA GLN A 51 14.94 20.28 27.32
C GLN A 51 16.03 19.75 26.38
N VAL A 52 15.61 19.17 25.26
CA VAL A 52 16.49 18.85 24.14
C VAL A 52 16.59 20.09 23.26
N ALA A 53 17.82 20.46 22.89
CA ALA A 53 18.10 21.50 21.91
C ALA A 53 17.16 21.38 20.70
N LYS A 54 16.69 22.51 20.17
CA LYS A 54 15.89 22.55 18.94
C LYS A 54 16.70 21.98 17.77
N ALA A 55 16.69 20.66 17.62
CA ALA A 55 16.84 20.04 16.32
C ALA A 55 15.71 20.61 15.46
N GLN A 56 16.05 21.15 14.29
CA GLN A 56 15.05 21.36 13.26
C GLN A 56 14.39 19.99 13.09
N THR A 57 13.11 19.91 13.41
CA THR A 57 12.35 18.68 13.35
C THR A 57 11.36 18.95 12.24
N ILE A 58 11.53 18.29 11.10
CA ILE A 58 10.55 18.33 10.02
C ILE A 58 9.15 18.12 10.62
N THR A 59 8.26 19.05 10.31
CA THR A 59 6.87 18.99 10.73
C THR A 59 6.07 18.22 9.70
N LEU A 60 4.94 17.66 10.13
CA LEU A 60 4.01 16.96 9.23
C LEU A 60 3.50 17.89 8.11
N SER A 61 3.34 19.18 8.40
CA SER A 61 2.95 20.19 7.41
C SER A 61 4.05 20.43 6.36
N GLU A 62 5.32 20.46 6.75
CA GLU A 62 6.44 20.59 5.82
C GLU A 62 6.55 19.35 4.92
N LEU A 63 6.42 18.15 5.50
CA LEU A 63 6.37 16.91 4.74
C LEU A 63 5.20 16.91 3.73
N GLN A 64 4.01 17.32 4.17
CA GLN A 64 2.85 17.47 3.30
C GLN A 64 3.13 18.42 2.14
N GLN A 65 3.68 19.60 2.42
CA GLN A 65 4.00 20.59 1.40
C GLN A 65 5.00 20.00 0.39
N GLN A 66 6.05 19.36 0.87
CA GLN A 66 7.09 18.77 0.03
C GLN A 66 6.52 17.66 -0.88
N LEU A 67 5.70 16.75 -0.36
CA LEU A 67 5.05 15.72 -1.18
C LEU A 67 4.03 16.32 -2.16
N ALA A 68 3.38 17.42 -1.79
CA ALA A 68 2.40 18.11 -2.62
C ALA A 68 3.02 18.97 -3.75
N GLU A 69 4.30 19.34 -3.66
CA GLU A 69 5.02 20.09 -4.70
C GLU A 69 5.06 19.35 -6.04
N HIS A 70 5.00 18.03 -6.01
CA HIS A 70 5.06 17.20 -7.20
C HIS A 70 3.65 16.69 -7.59
N HIS A 71 3.03 17.35 -8.56
CA HIS A 71 1.70 16.96 -9.08
C HIS A 71 1.67 15.57 -9.72
N LEU A 72 2.83 15.10 -10.18
CA LEU A 72 3.02 13.84 -10.87
C LEU A 72 4.38 13.25 -10.52
N VAL A 73 4.40 11.97 -10.16
CA VAL A 73 5.62 11.19 -9.97
C VAL A 73 5.47 9.87 -10.71
N ARG A 74 6.51 9.46 -11.44
CA ARG A 74 6.58 8.18 -12.13
C ARG A 74 7.92 7.53 -11.90
N GLY A 75 7.97 6.21 -11.92
CA GLY A 75 9.21 5.47 -11.72
C GLY A 75 8.99 3.97 -11.76
N ASP A 76 10.00 3.25 -11.31
CA ASP A 76 9.96 1.80 -11.16
C ASP A 76 9.69 1.44 -9.71
N PHE A 77 9.11 0.25 -9.50
CA PHE A 77 8.98 -0.34 -8.17
C PHE A 77 9.53 -1.76 -8.16
N THR A 78 10.03 -2.17 -7.00
CA THR A 78 10.21 -3.58 -6.63
C THR A 78 9.42 -3.85 -5.36
N GLN A 79 8.52 -4.81 -5.40
CA GLN A 79 7.73 -5.25 -4.26
C GLN A 79 8.18 -6.64 -3.82
N THR A 80 8.50 -6.79 -2.55
CA THR A 80 8.86 -8.06 -1.91
C THR A 80 7.81 -8.37 -0.84
N ARG A 81 7.07 -9.46 -1.02
CA ARG A 81 6.10 -9.96 -0.03
C ARG A 81 6.66 -11.20 0.66
N THR A 82 6.87 -11.11 1.95
CA THR A 82 7.25 -12.23 2.81
C THR A 82 6.01 -12.69 3.56
N MET A 83 5.71 -13.98 3.47
CA MET A 83 4.55 -14.59 4.13
C MET A 83 5.03 -15.76 4.96
N GLU A 84 4.52 -15.92 6.17
CA GLU A 84 5.00 -16.96 7.10
C GLU A 84 4.87 -18.38 6.54
N MET A 85 3.86 -18.60 5.67
CA MET A 85 3.58 -19.89 5.07
C MET A 85 4.53 -20.29 3.93
N PHE A 86 5.40 -19.40 3.45
CA PHE A 86 6.31 -19.65 2.33
C PHE A 86 7.79 -19.49 2.73
N SER A 87 8.64 -20.37 2.22
CA SER A 87 10.09 -20.37 2.51
C SER A 87 10.89 -19.30 1.75
N GLN A 88 10.30 -18.69 0.73
CA GLN A 88 10.92 -17.66 -0.10
C GLN A 88 9.93 -16.54 -0.32
N PRO A 89 10.38 -15.27 -0.31
CA PRO A 89 9.49 -14.15 -0.58
C PRO A 89 9.05 -14.14 -2.04
N LEU A 90 7.87 -13.58 -2.28
CA LEU A 90 7.41 -13.26 -3.62
C LEU A 90 7.96 -11.89 -4.03
N VAL A 91 8.59 -11.82 -5.19
CA VAL A 91 9.10 -10.56 -5.73
C VAL A 91 8.33 -10.20 -6.98
N SER A 92 7.86 -8.96 -7.06
CA SER A 92 7.26 -8.39 -8.25
C SER A 92 7.86 -7.02 -8.58
N GLN A 93 7.86 -6.69 -9.87
CA GLN A 93 8.51 -5.48 -10.38
C GLN A 93 7.68 -4.87 -11.50
N GLY A 94 7.85 -3.58 -11.69
CA GLY A 94 7.13 -2.84 -12.72
C GLY A 94 7.30 -1.35 -12.59
N GLN A 95 6.31 -0.63 -13.11
CA GLN A 95 6.29 0.82 -13.16
C GLN A 95 5.07 1.36 -12.45
N PHE A 96 5.22 2.55 -11.88
CA PHE A 96 4.11 3.31 -11.32
C PHE A 96 4.06 4.71 -11.92
N LEU A 97 2.86 5.24 -11.99
CA LEU A 97 2.57 6.62 -12.33
C LEU A 97 1.50 7.10 -11.37
N LEU A 98 1.85 8.08 -10.56
CA LEU A 98 0.94 8.71 -9.64
C LEU A 98 0.71 10.15 -10.06
N THR A 99 -0.55 10.58 -10.01
CA THR A 99 -0.92 11.98 -10.15
C THR A 99 -1.88 12.40 -9.05
N GLN A 100 -1.80 13.65 -8.63
CA GLN A 100 -2.72 14.20 -7.63
C GLN A 100 -4.18 14.22 -8.13
N GLN A 101 -4.38 14.46 -9.44
CA GLN A 101 -5.70 14.62 -10.04
C GLN A 101 -6.36 13.31 -10.44
N GLN A 102 -5.62 12.36 -11.04
CA GLN A 102 -6.20 11.14 -11.60
C GLN A 102 -6.09 9.93 -10.66
N GLY A 103 -5.06 9.87 -9.81
CA GLY A 103 -4.79 8.74 -8.93
C GLY A 103 -3.53 7.95 -9.34
N LEU A 104 -3.57 6.63 -9.16
CA LEU A 104 -2.43 5.73 -9.32
C LEU A 104 -2.64 4.77 -10.50
N LEU A 105 -1.65 4.70 -11.38
CA LEU A 105 -1.48 3.64 -12.36
C LEU A 105 -0.29 2.79 -11.93
N TRP A 106 -0.52 1.49 -11.75
CA TRP A 106 0.49 0.51 -11.32
C TRP A 106 0.56 -0.61 -12.34
N GLN A 107 1.72 -0.76 -12.96
CA GLN A 107 1.96 -1.68 -14.07
C GLN A 107 3.06 -2.66 -13.70
N GLN A 108 2.67 -3.80 -13.16
CA GLN A 108 3.57 -4.91 -12.92
C GLN A 108 3.91 -5.59 -14.25
N THR A 109 5.19 -5.86 -14.47
CA THR A 109 5.70 -6.59 -15.64
C THR A 109 6.19 -7.98 -15.27
N ALA A 110 6.71 -8.16 -14.05
CA ALA A 110 7.22 -9.43 -13.53
C ALA A 110 6.62 -9.77 -12.16
N PRO A 111 6.36 -11.05 -11.86
CA PRO A 111 6.63 -12.23 -12.67
C PRO A 111 5.59 -12.50 -13.78
N PHE A 112 4.49 -11.74 -13.80
CA PHE A 112 3.50 -11.75 -14.85
C PHE A 112 2.83 -10.37 -14.94
N PRO A 113 2.32 -9.99 -16.13
CA PRO A 113 1.76 -8.67 -16.36
C PRO A 113 0.47 -8.45 -15.58
N VAL A 114 0.43 -7.37 -14.79
CA VAL A 114 -0.78 -6.88 -14.14
C VAL A 114 -0.84 -5.37 -14.24
N LYS A 115 -2.00 -4.84 -14.62
CA LYS A 115 -2.28 -3.42 -14.62
C LYS A 115 -3.37 -3.13 -13.59
N LEU A 116 -3.09 -2.17 -12.72
CA LEU A 116 -4.03 -1.66 -11.74
C LEU A 116 -4.15 -0.15 -11.94
N THR A 117 -5.37 0.33 -12.13
CA THR A 117 -5.67 1.76 -12.12
C THR A 117 -6.58 2.05 -10.95
N LEU A 118 -6.16 2.96 -10.07
CA LEU A 118 -6.95 3.49 -8.99
C LEU A 118 -7.26 4.96 -9.23
N THR A 119 -8.54 5.31 -9.23
CA THR A 119 -9.04 6.69 -9.18
C THR A 119 -9.62 6.98 -7.79
N ALA A 120 -10.25 8.15 -7.60
CA ALA A 120 -10.91 8.49 -6.35
C ALA A 120 -12.05 7.51 -5.97
N ASP A 121 -12.73 6.92 -6.95
CA ASP A 121 -13.97 6.17 -6.74
C ASP A 121 -14.02 4.81 -7.47
N LYS A 122 -13.03 4.52 -8.32
CA LYS A 122 -12.93 3.27 -9.08
C LYS A 122 -11.57 2.61 -8.97
N LEU A 123 -11.59 1.28 -9.06
CA LEU A 123 -10.40 0.44 -9.13
C LEU A 123 -10.57 -0.50 -10.31
N SER A 124 -9.65 -0.45 -11.24
CA SER A 124 -9.58 -1.36 -12.38
C SER A 124 -8.39 -2.27 -12.25
N GLN A 125 -8.61 -3.57 -12.41
CA GLN A 125 -7.56 -4.58 -12.39
C GLN A 125 -7.60 -5.42 -13.67
N GLN A 126 -6.44 -5.59 -14.29
CA GLN A 126 -6.28 -6.39 -15.50
C GLN A 126 -5.09 -7.34 -15.34
N PHE A 127 -5.33 -8.64 -15.57
CA PHE A 127 -4.29 -9.68 -15.54
C PHE A 127 -3.93 -10.11 -16.95
N GLY A 128 -2.72 -9.79 -17.40
CA GLY A 128 -2.29 -10.00 -18.79
C GLY A 128 -3.34 -9.49 -19.79
N ASP A 129 -3.74 -10.35 -20.72
CA ASP A 129 -4.69 -10.02 -21.78
C ASP A 129 -6.16 -10.26 -21.39
N GLN A 130 -6.44 -10.56 -20.11
CA GLN A 130 -7.83 -10.68 -19.65
C GLN A 130 -8.54 -9.31 -19.69
N PRO A 131 -9.87 -9.27 -19.86
CA PRO A 131 -10.63 -8.05 -19.73
C PRO A 131 -10.41 -7.40 -18.36
N ALA A 132 -10.31 -6.08 -18.34
CA ALA A 132 -10.22 -5.34 -17.09
C ALA A 132 -11.50 -5.49 -16.26
N GLN A 133 -11.33 -5.75 -14.97
CA GLN A 133 -12.41 -5.77 -13.99
C GLN A 133 -12.42 -4.44 -13.25
N VAL A 134 -13.52 -3.70 -13.40
CA VAL A 134 -13.73 -2.43 -12.69
C VAL A 134 -14.62 -2.69 -11.48
N MET A 135 -14.14 -2.26 -10.32
CA MET A 135 -14.86 -2.30 -9.06
C MET A 135 -15.11 -0.87 -8.59
N SER A 136 -16.22 -0.68 -7.90
CA SER A 136 -16.58 0.55 -7.20
C SER A 136 -16.53 0.37 -5.69
N ALA A 137 -16.56 1.47 -4.94
CA ALA A 137 -16.60 1.43 -3.48
C ALA A 137 -17.76 0.60 -2.92
N SER A 138 -18.91 0.53 -3.61
CA SER A 138 -20.03 -0.31 -3.19
C SER A 138 -19.76 -1.81 -3.32
N ASP A 139 -18.87 -2.22 -4.24
CA ASP A 139 -18.57 -3.64 -4.45
C ASP A 139 -17.55 -4.16 -3.43
N ASN A 140 -16.57 -3.32 -3.07
CA ASN A 140 -15.54 -3.66 -2.09
C ASN A 140 -15.08 -2.44 -1.29
N PRO A 141 -15.85 -2.00 -0.28
CA PRO A 141 -15.56 -0.80 0.51
C PRO A 141 -14.16 -0.83 1.14
N MET A 142 -13.72 -2.03 1.53
CA MET A 142 -12.42 -2.26 2.16
C MET A 142 -11.27 -1.89 1.23
N VAL A 143 -11.27 -2.42 0.01
CA VAL A 143 -10.21 -2.12 -0.98
C VAL A 143 -10.12 -0.61 -1.27
N PHE A 144 -11.25 0.08 -1.32
CA PHE A 144 -11.28 1.52 -1.51
C PHE A 144 -10.74 2.28 -0.31
N TYR A 145 -11.10 1.86 0.90
CA TYR A 145 -10.60 2.49 2.10
C TYR A 145 -9.06 2.45 2.18
N PHE A 146 -8.42 1.31 1.88
CA PHE A 146 -6.94 1.22 1.82
C PHE A 146 -6.33 2.03 0.68
N SER A 147 -6.98 2.00 -0.48
CA SER A 147 -6.60 2.80 -1.64
C SER A 147 -6.56 4.29 -1.34
N HIS A 148 -7.54 4.80 -0.58
CA HIS A 148 -7.59 6.19 -0.15
C HIS A 148 -6.44 6.53 0.80
N VAL A 149 -6.19 5.71 1.82
CA VAL A 149 -5.05 5.91 2.73
C VAL A 149 -3.74 6.01 1.94
N PHE A 150 -3.50 5.07 1.02
CA PHE A 150 -2.30 5.09 0.17
C PHE A 150 -2.22 6.37 -0.67
N LEU A 151 -3.29 6.76 -1.37
CA LEU A 151 -3.29 7.99 -2.17
C LEU A 151 -3.10 9.24 -1.31
N SER A 152 -3.69 9.30 -0.11
CA SER A 152 -3.53 10.42 0.82
C SER A 152 -2.07 10.60 1.23
N LEU A 153 -1.33 9.50 1.44
CA LEU A 153 0.11 9.57 1.74
C LEU A 153 0.88 10.32 0.66
N PHE A 154 0.68 9.95 -0.60
CA PHE A 154 1.42 10.59 -1.69
C PHE A 154 0.91 11.98 -2.04
N LYS A 155 -0.36 12.27 -1.82
CA LYS A 155 -0.91 13.63 -1.95
C LYS A 155 -0.44 14.56 -0.82
N GLY A 156 0.22 14.00 0.20
CA GLY A 156 0.52 14.71 1.44
C GLY A 156 -0.73 15.07 2.23
N ASP A 157 -1.89 14.44 2.00
CA ASP A 157 -3.09 14.70 2.79
C ASP A 157 -2.99 14.02 4.15
N THR A 158 -2.27 14.68 5.05
CA THR A 158 -1.96 14.16 6.37
C THR A 158 -3.15 14.25 7.33
N SER A 159 -4.16 15.06 7.01
CA SER A 159 -5.38 15.19 7.82
C SER A 159 -6.16 13.87 7.87
N GLN A 160 -6.33 13.23 6.71
CA GLN A 160 -6.98 11.93 6.59
C GLN A 160 -6.20 10.82 7.32
N LEU A 161 -4.87 10.94 7.39
CA LEU A 161 -4.03 9.97 8.11
C LEU A 161 -4.19 10.11 9.61
N MET A 162 -4.25 11.34 10.14
CA MET A 162 -4.42 11.63 11.56
C MET A 162 -5.73 11.10 12.14
N GLU A 163 -6.77 10.95 11.31
CA GLU A 163 -8.04 10.37 11.75
C GLU A 163 -7.97 8.84 11.97
N GLN A 164 -7.01 8.16 11.31
CA GLN A 164 -6.98 6.70 11.22
C GLN A 164 -5.73 6.06 11.84
N PHE A 165 -4.71 6.87 12.13
CA PHE A 165 -3.40 6.41 12.60
C PHE A 165 -2.86 7.29 13.73
N ASP A 166 -2.08 6.69 14.62
CA ASP A 166 -1.06 7.39 15.41
C ASP A 166 0.18 7.55 14.52
N LEU A 167 0.71 8.79 14.44
CA LEU A 167 1.79 9.15 13.53
C LEU A 167 3.05 9.51 14.30
N THR A 168 4.18 8.94 13.89
CA THR A 168 5.51 9.36 14.34
C THR A 168 6.35 9.76 13.13
N LEU A 169 6.70 11.04 13.05
CA LEU A 169 7.60 11.57 12.04
C LEU A 169 8.99 11.80 12.66
N SER A 170 10.02 11.31 11.98
CA SER A 170 11.41 11.50 12.38
C SER A 170 12.28 11.87 11.18
N GLU A 171 13.30 12.69 11.40
CA GLU A 171 14.34 12.94 10.42
C GLU A 171 15.33 11.76 10.37
N GLN A 172 15.78 11.43 9.18
CA GLN A 172 16.70 10.33 8.90
C GLN A 172 17.81 10.82 7.97
N GLY A 173 18.84 11.46 8.52
CA GLY A 173 19.92 12.06 7.73
C GLY A 173 19.39 13.17 6.81
N ASN A 174 19.43 12.95 5.50
CA ASN A 174 18.87 13.88 4.50
C ASN A 174 17.40 13.58 4.14
N GLY A 175 16.79 12.60 4.79
CA GLY A 175 15.43 12.16 4.54
C GLY A 175 14.57 12.18 5.79
N TRP A 176 13.44 11.51 5.70
CA TRP A 176 12.44 11.41 6.75
C TRP A 176 11.88 9.99 6.80
N GLN A 177 11.35 9.63 7.97
CA GLN A 177 10.59 8.42 8.19
C GLN A 177 9.26 8.77 8.87
N LEU A 178 8.18 8.28 8.29
CA LEU A 178 6.84 8.35 8.84
C LEU A 178 6.38 6.94 9.22
N VAL A 179 6.11 6.74 10.51
CA VAL A 179 5.52 5.51 11.04
C VAL A 179 4.06 5.77 11.37
N LEU A 180 3.18 4.90 10.89
CA LEU A 180 1.74 4.96 11.06
C LEU A 180 1.26 3.69 11.76
N VAL A 181 0.62 3.85 12.91
CA VAL A 181 0.03 2.74 13.67
C VAL A 181 -1.50 2.91 13.65
N PRO A 182 -2.26 1.98 13.05
CA PRO A 182 -3.69 2.15 12.93
C PRO A 182 -4.40 2.11 14.28
N THR A 183 -5.30 3.06 14.52
CA THR A 183 -5.96 3.22 15.83
C THR A 183 -7.24 2.41 15.96
N SER A 184 -7.89 2.06 14.84
CA SER A 184 -9.19 1.39 14.84
C SER A 184 -9.37 0.39 13.69
N ALA A 185 -10.42 -0.43 13.83
CA ALA A 185 -10.84 -1.34 12.79
C ALA A 185 -11.39 -0.54 11.59
N PRO A 186 -11.17 -1.01 10.35
CA PRO A 186 -10.65 -2.34 10.02
C PRO A 186 -9.12 -2.40 9.86
N LEU A 187 -8.41 -1.27 9.95
CA LEU A 187 -6.98 -1.20 9.70
C LEU A 187 -6.16 -1.96 10.72
N ASN A 188 -6.44 -1.76 12.01
CA ASN A 188 -5.70 -2.41 13.10
C ASN A 188 -5.88 -3.94 13.14
N ALA A 189 -6.92 -4.46 12.47
CA ALA A 189 -7.15 -5.88 12.32
C ALA A 189 -6.28 -6.50 11.22
N VAL A 190 -5.69 -5.68 10.35
CA VAL A 190 -4.84 -6.15 9.24
C VAL A 190 -3.39 -5.73 9.47
N PHE A 191 -3.14 -4.47 9.77
CA PHE A 191 -1.80 -3.91 9.92
C PHE A 191 -1.45 -3.67 11.37
N ARG A 192 -0.22 -4.07 11.71
CA ARG A 192 0.43 -3.65 12.94
C ARG A 192 0.99 -2.24 12.78
N ASP A 193 1.69 -2.00 11.68
CA ASP A 193 2.30 -0.71 11.37
C ASP A 193 2.56 -0.56 9.86
N ILE A 194 2.62 0.69 9.43
CA ILE A 194 3.06 1.09 8.09
C ILE A 194 4.22 2.06 8.27
N THR A 195 5.37 1.75 7.67
CA THR A 195 6.56 2.61 7.72
C THR A 195 6.88 3.12 6.32
N ILE A 196 7.06 4.43 6.20
CA ILE A 196 7.39 5.10 4.94
C ILE A 196 8.70 5.85 5.13
N ASN A 197 9.62 5.66 4.19
CA ASN A 197 10.87 6.40 4.15
C ASN A 197 10.95 7.20 2.85
N GLY A 198 11.48 8.41 2.93
CA GLY A 198 11.67 9.26 1.77
C GLY A 198 12.69 10.36 1.97
N ASP A 199 12.98 11.06 0.89
CA ASP A 199 13.71 12.32 0.88
C ASP A 199 12.84 13.36 0.17
N GLN A 200 13.12 13.75 -1.07
CA GLN A 200 12.22 14.54 -1.92
C GLN A 200 10.97 13.75 -2.32
N HIS A 201 11.10 12.43 -2.51
CA HIS A 201 10.00 11.53 -2.83
C HIS A 201 9.92 10.39 -1.82
N ILE A 202 8.83 9.63 -1.87
CA ILE A 202 8.73 8.36 -1.13
C ILE A 202 9.69 7.35 -1.80
N ASN A 203 10.66 6.84 -1.03
CA ASN A 203 11.65 5.88 -1.52
C ASN A 203 11.30 4.45 -1.14
N GLN A 204 10.63 4.25 0.00
CA GLN A 204 10.28 2.93 0.49
C GLN A 204 8.96 2.95 1.27
N LEU A 205 8.14 1.91 1.08
CA LEU A 205 6.96 1.63 1.87
C LEU A 205 7.05 0.21 2.44
N ARG A 206 6.90 0.07 3.75
CA ARG A 206 6.81 -1.21 4.45
C ARG A 206 5.45 -1.32 5.13
N LEU A 207 4.77 -2.43 4.89
CA LEU A 207 3.50 -2.77 5.52
C LEU A 207 3.72 -4.05 6.33
N ASN A 208 3.48 -3.96 7.62
CA ASN A 208 3.59 -5.10 8.52
C ASN A 208 2.20 -5.54 8.94
N GLU A 209 1.83 -6.76 8.61
CA GLU A 209 0.52 -7.32 8.95
C GLU A 209 0.55 -7.95 10.36
N VAL A 210 -0.59 -7.97 11.04
CA VAL A 210 -0.73 -8.55 12.38
C VAL A 210 -0.42 -10.06 12.40
N ARG A 211 -0.58 -10.73 11.24
CA ARG A 211 -0.33 -12.17 11.06
C ARG A 211 1.14 -12.50 10.74
N GLY A 212 2.05 -11.54 10.79
CA GLY A 212 3.48 -11.75 10.54
C GLY A 212 3.91 -11.57 9.08
N ASP A 213 2.95 -11.58 8.14
CA ASP A 213 3.19 -11.20 6.75
C ASP A 213 3.73 -9.77 6.68
N ASN A 214 4.65 -9.53 5.75
CA ASN A 214 5.15 -8.19 5.46
C ASN A 214 5.30 -7.96 3.96
N THR A 215 5.07 -6.72 3.56
CA THR A 215 5.36 -6.26 2.21
C THR A 215 6.30 -5.07 2.26
N LEU A 216 7.35 -5.13 1.46
CA LEU A 216 8.30 -4.04 1.21
C LEU A 216 8.14 -3.59 -0.25
N ILE A 217 8.03 -2.29 -0.47
CA ILE A 217 8.04 -1.68 -1.80
C ILE A 217 9.17 -0.67 -1.83
N ASP A 218 10.12 -0.90 -2.73
CA ASP A 218 11.21 0.03 -3.02
C ASP A 218 10.92 0.75 -4.34
N PHE A 219 10.99 2.07 -4.31
CA PHE A 219 10.77 2.94 -5.47
C PHE A 219 12.11 3.43 -6.02
N SER A 220 12.28 3.37 -7.33
CA SER A 220 13.53 3.74 -8.00
C SER A 220 13.27 4.47 -9.32
N HIS A 221 14.31 5.13 -9.85
CA HIS A 221 14.23 5.90 -11.10
C HIS A 221 13.06 6.90 -11.14
N GLN A 222 12.76 7.48 -9.98
CA GLN A 222 11.63 8.41 -9.82
C GLN A 222 11.91 9.71 -10.57
N ARG A 223 10.90 10.19 -11.28
CA ARG A 223 10.94 11.42 -12.06
C ARG A 223 9.58 12.08 -12.10
N THR A 224 9.57 13.39 -12.25
CA THR A 224 8.37 14.23 -12.42
C THR A 224 8.19 14.67 -13.87
N THR A 225 9.10 14.24 -14.76
CA THR A 225 9.08 14.56 -16.18
C THR A 225 8.78 13.32 -17.05
N PRO A 226 8.01 13.47 -18.14
CA PRO A 226 7.23 14.65 -18.51
C PRO A 226 6.19 15.04 -17.43
N ALA A 227 5.94 16.33 -17.26
CA ALA A 227 4.98 16.81 -16.25
C ALA A 227 3.51 16.56 -16.64
N ALA A 228 3.26 16.34 -17.94
CA ALA A 228 1.95 16.01 -18.47
C ALA A 228 1.80 14.49 -18.68
N LEU A 229 0.56 14.03 -18.63
CA LEU A 229 0.18 12.68 -19.01
C LEU A 229 0.20 12.53 -20.53
N SER A 230 0.70 11.39 -20.99
CA SER A 230 0.52 10.98 -22.39
C SER A 230 -0.95 10.65 -22.66
N ALA A 231 -1.35 10.58 -23.94
CA ALA A 231 -2.70 10.17 -24.30
C ALA A 231 -3.04 8.74 -23.85
N GLU A 232 -2.04 7.86 -23.76
CA GLU A 232 -2.23 6.50 -23.24
C GLU A 232 -2.43 6.50 -21.72
N GLU A 233 -1.61 7.27 -21.01
CA GLU A 233 -1.72 7.43 -19.55
C GLU A 233 -3.07 8.05 -19.18
N GLN A 234 -3.50 9.08 -19.91
CA GLN A 234 -4.80 9.72 -19.68
C GLN A 234 -5.97 8.74 -19.87
N ARG A 235 -5.92 7.90 -20.91
CA ARG A 235 -6.94 6.87 -21.14
C ARG A 235 -6.93 5.80 -20.07
N ALA A 236 -5.77 5.47 -19.50
CA ALA A 236 -5.67 4.48 -18.44
C ALA A 236 -6.47 4.84 -17.18
N PHE A 237 -6.73 6.13 -16.95
CA PHE A 237 -7.53 6.66 -15.84
C PHE A 237 -9.03 6.85 -16.17
N GLN A 238 -9.46 6.63 -17.41
CA GLN A 238 -10.86 6.73 -17.82
C GLN A 238 -11.60 5.40 -17.56
N LEU A 239 -11.88 5.13 -16.28
CA LEU A 239 -12.63 3.96 -15.79
C LEU A 239 -14.14 4.16 -15.78
#